data_AF-A0A1H0ZZ98-F1
#
_entry.id   AF-A0A1H0ZZ98-F1
#
_cell.length_a   1.000
_cell.length_b   1.000
_cell.length_c   1.000
_cell.angle_alpha   90.00
_cell.angle_beta   90.00
_cell.angle_gamma   90.00
#
_symmetry.space_group_name_H-M   'P 1'
#
loop_
_entity.id
_entity.type
_entity.pdbx_description
1 polymer ?
#
loop_
_entity_poly.entity_id
_entity_poly.type
_entity_poly.pdbx_seq_one_letter_code
_entity_poly.pdbx_strand_id
1 'polypeptide(L)'
;MRELSPWARKSQGQNAHRAFYAGYITSAAWYRRREQWAKDEEARIAPAQIMCRGGCGKPWRVDRDDLHHCDYRSLGDEAHEDLWAMCRTCHTQLHDLLESSRSWRRLPKRQANRQAIAVLTHRGTAVSPRALGRYL
;
A
#
# COMPACT_ATOMS: atom_id res chain seq x y z
N MET A 1 40.76 -8.13 -9.43
CA MET A 1 39.46 -7.85 -8.78
C MET A 1 38.56 -9.06 -9.04
N ARG A 2 38.15 -9.83 -8.03
CA ARG A 2 37.28 -11.01 -8.26
C ARG A 2 35.87 -10.55 -8.62
N GLU A 3 35.34 -11.03 -9.72
CA GLU A 3 33.95 -10.79 -10.08
C GLU A 3 33.00 -11.46 -9.08
N LEU A 4 31.99 -10.72 -8.64
CA LEU A 4 30.94 -11.25 -7.77
C LEU A 4 30.11 -12.30 -8.51
N SER A 5 29.77 -13.39 -7.82
CA SER A 5 28.87 -14.40 -8.36
C SER A 5 27.47 -13.80 -8.63
N PRO A 6 26.67 -14.40 -9.55
CA PRO A 6 25.32 -13.91 -9.84
C PRO A 6 24.41 -13.79 -8.60
N TRP A 7 24.58 -14.68 -7.63
CA TRP A 7 23.86 -14.67 -6.36
C TRP A 7 24.27 -13.49 -5.47
N ALA A 8 25.56 -13.20 -5.38
CA ALA A 8 26.10 -12.06 -4.63
C ALA A 8 25.72 -10.71 -5.26
N ARG A 9 25.71 -10.61 -6.59
CA ARG A 9 25.21 -9.43 -7.32
C ARG A 9 23.72 -9.20 -7.03
N LYS A 10 22.92 -10.27 -7.04
CA LYS A 10 21.48 -10.21 -6.73
C LYS A 10 21.21 -9.78 -5.29
N SER A 11 21.93 -10.32 -4.31
CA SER A 11 21.77 -9.93 -2.90
C SER A 11 22.24 -8.50 -2.62
N GLN A 12 23.35 -8.07 -3.25
CA GLN A 12 23.82 -6.68 -3.16
C GLN A 12 22.79 -5.70 -3.76
N GLY A 13 22.22 -6.03 -4.92
CA GLY A 13 21.15 -5.23 -5.52
C GLY A 13 19.91 -5.13 -4.63
N GLN A 14 19.52 -6.24 -3.98
CA GLN A 14 18.42 -6.24 -3.01
C GLN A 14 18.70 -5.38 -1.78
N ASN A 15 19.93 -5.38 -1.26
CA ASN A 15 20.32 -4.54 -0.11
C ASN A 15 20.36 -3.06 -0.49
N ALA A 16 20.91 -2.73 -1.67
CA ALA A 16 20.91 -1.36 -2.18
C ALA A 16 19.49 -0.83 -2.41
N HIS A 17 18.60 -1.65 -2.98
CA HIS A 17 17.19 -1.29 -3.17
C HIS A 17 16.46 -1.06 -1.85
N ARG A 18 16.69 -1.90 -0.83
CA ARG A 18 16.13 -1.70 0.52
C ARG A 18 16.65 -0.42 1.19
N ALA A 19 17.94 -0.13 1.06
CA ALA A 19 18.54 1.09 1.62
C ALA A 19 18.00 2.34 0.92
N PHE A 20 17.91 2.32 -0.41
CA PHE A 20 17.28 3.40 -1.18
C PHE A 20 15.83 3.62 -0.75
N TYR A 21 15.04 2.55 -0.65
CA TYR A 21 13.65 2.63 -0.19
C TYR A 21 13.55 3.24 1.21
N ALA A 22 14.35 2.75 2.16
CA ALA A 22 14.33 3.27 3.54
C ALA A 22 14.63 4.77 3.59
N GLY A 23 15.59 5.26 2.80
CA GLY A 23 15.86 6.70 2.69
C GLY A 23 14.78 7.47 1.94
N TYR A 24 14.20 6.86 0.90
CA TYR A 24 13.16 7.49 0.08
C TYR A 24 11.88 7.76 0.87
N ILE A 25 11.37 6.78 1.65
CA ILE A 25 10.10 6.96 2.39
C ILE A 25 10.17 8.02 3.49
N THR A 26 11.36 8.40 3.93
CA THR A 26 11.57 9.47 4.91
C THR A 26 11.96 10.79 4.25
N SER A 27 12.05 10.84 2.92
CA SER A 27 12.57 11.99 2.17
C SER A 27 11.51 13.04 1.86
N ALA A 28 11.95 14.29 1.67
CA ALA A 28 11.10 15.37 1.16
C ALA A 28 10.52 15.09 -0.24
N ALA A 29 11.16 14.25 -1.04
CA ALA A 29 10.63 13.84 -2.33
C ALA A 29 9.35 13.00 -2.17
N TRP A 30 9.35 12.05 -1.24
CA TRP A 30 8.18 11.23 -0.95
C TRP A 30 7.03 12.04 -0.34
N TYR A 31 7.31 12.96 0.59
CA TYR A 31 6.27 13.84 1.14
C TYR A 31 5.60 14.68 0.05
N ARG A 32 6.39 15.30 -0.85
CA ARG A 32 5.85 16.01 -2.01
C ARG A 32 5.04 15.11 -2.95
N ARG A 33 5.49 13.87 -3.18
CA ARG A 33 4.76 12.90 -4.00
C ARG A 33 3.40 12.55 -3.39
N ARG A 34 3.31 12.39 -2.06
CA ARG A 34 2.05 12.13 -1.33
C ARG A 34 1.08 13.30 -1.44
N GLU A 35 1.57 14.53 -1.28
CA GLU A 35 0.75 15.74 -1.45
C GLU A 35 0.23 15.88 -2.88
N GLN A 36 1.08 15.65 -3.88
CA GLN A 36 0.68 15.71 -5.27
C GLN A 36 -0.37 14.63 -5.60
N TRP A 37 -0.14 13.39 -5.15
CA TRP A 37 -1.11 12.30 -5.33
C TRP A 37 -2.48 12.66 -4.75
N ALA A 38 -2.52 13.25 -3.55
CA ALA A 38 -3.77 13.65 -2.91
C ALA A 38 -4.54 14.68 -3.75
N LYS A 39 -3.85 15.72 -4.23
CA LYS A 39 -4.45 16.76 -5.09
C LYS A 39 -4.99 16.18 -6.40
N ASP A 40 -4.21 15.33 -7.06
CA ASP A 40 -4.59 14.71 -8.32
C ASP A 40 -5.82 13.79 -8.14
N GLU A 41 -5.84 13.02 -7.05
CA GLU A 41 -6.95 12.13 -6.74
C GLU A 41 -8.21 12.90 -6.36
N GLU A 42 -8.10 13.94 -5.52
CA GLU A 42 -9.21 14.84 -5.15
C GLU A 42 -9.84 15.47 -6.39
N ALA A 43 -9.02 15.99 -7.31
CA ALA A 43 -9.49 16.56 -8.57
C ALA A 43 -10.22 15.51 -9.44
N ARG A 44 -9.75 14.26 -9.44
CA ARG A 44 -10.34 13.16 -10.23
C ARG A 44 -11.70 12.71 -9.72
N ILE A 45 -11.90 12.68 -8.40
CA ILE A 45 -13.09 12.06 -7.78
C ILE A 45 -14.11 13.08 -7.26
N ALA A 46 -13.82 14.38 -7.36
CA ALA A 46 -14.70 15.43 -6.86
C ALA A 46 -16.16 15.26 -7.36
N PRO A 47 -17.17 15.43 -6.48
CA PRO A 47 -17.09 15.93 -5.10
C PRO A 47 -16.91 14.83 -4.03
N ALA A 48 -16.59 13.58 -4.41
CA ALA A 48 -16.37 12.51 -3.46
C ALA A 48 -15.08 12.71 -2.64
N GLN A 49 -14.97 12.03 -1.50
CA GLN A 49 -13.76 12.03 -0.67
C GLN A 49 -12.91 10.80 -0.96
N ILE A 50 -11.59 10.93 -0.78
CA ILE A 50 -10.67 9.80 -0.85
C ILE A 50 -10.96 8.87 0.32
N MET A 51 -11.32 7.62 0.03
CA MET A 51 -11.62 6.61 1.05
C MET A 51 -10.47 5.60 1.17
N CYS A 52 -10.27 5.07 2.38
CA CYS A 52 -9.30 4.01 2.61
C CYS A 52 -9.59 2.79 1.72
N ARG A 53 -8.60 2.39 0.92
CA ARG A 53 -8.68 1.25 -0.01
C ARG A 53 -8.90 -0.08 0.70
N GLY A 54 -8.54 -0.18 1.97
CA GLY A 54 -8.74 -1.38 2.81
C GLY A 54 -10.21 -1.73 3.09
N GLY A 55 -11.16 -0.88 2.71
CA GLY A 55 -12.60 -1.16 2.87
C GLY A 55 -13.16 -0.89 4.28
N CYS A 56 -12.42 -0.18 5.13
CA CYS A 56 -12.88 0.17 6.48
C CYS A 56 -13.85 1.37 6.54
N GLY A 57 -14.14 1.99 5.39
CA GLY A 57 -15.07 3.12 5.29
C GLY A 57 -14.57 4.44 5.88
N LYS A 58 -13.29 4.53 6.29
CA LYS A 58 -12.70 5.77 6.79
C LYS A 58 -12.22 6.69 5.65
N PRO A 59 -12.44 8.01 5.72
CA PRO A 59 -11.80 8.95 4.82
C PRO A 59 -10.28 8.91 5.04
N TRP A 60 -9.53 8.96 3.95
CA TRP A 60 -8.07 9.00 3.97
C TRP A 60 -7.59 10.45 4.07
N ARG A 61 -6.57 10.70 4.89
CA ARG A 61 -6.01 12.05 5.08
C ARG A 61 -4.50 12.05 4.85
N VAL A 62 -4.02 12.92 3.97
CA VAL A 62 -2.59 13.01 3.59
C VAL A 62 -1.64 13.29 4.75
N ASP A 63 -2.09 13.97 5.81
CA ASP A 63 -1.28 14.29 6.99
C ASP A 63 -1.19 13.13 8.00
N ARG A 64 -2.07 12.13 7.90
CA ARG A 64 -2.22 11.06 8.90
C ARG A 64 -2.06 9.66 8.34
N ASP A 65 -2.52 9.41 7.13
CA ASP A 65 -2.64 8.07 6.56
C ASP A 65 -1.57 7.80 5.49
N ASP A 66 -1.40 6.54 5.09
CA ASP A 66 -0.29 6.12 4.24
C ASP A 66 -0.71 6.01 2.77
N LEU A 67 0.25 6.24 1.87
CA LEU A 67 0.17 5.72 0.50
C LEU A 67 0.92 4.39 0.46
N HIS A 68 0.18 3.34 0.15
CA HIS A 68 0.71 1.99 0.02
C HIS A 68 1.24 1.74 -1.39
N HIS A 69 2.49 1.29 -1.50
CA HIS A 69 3.09 0.88 -2.76
C HIS A 69 2.60 -0.51 -3.20
N CYS A 70 1.90 -0.57 -4.33
CA CYS A 70 1.49 -1.83 -4.96
C CYS A 70 2.68 -2.59 -5.56
N ASP A 71 3.72 -1.85 -5.92
CA ASP A 71 4.94 -2.29 -6.56
C ASP A 71 6.09 -1.31 -6.21
N TYR A 72 7.33 -1.80 -6.19
CA TYR A 72 8.52 -1.01 -5.81
C TYR A 72 9.52 -0.85 -6.96
N ARG A 73 9.11 -1.17 -8.20
CA ARG A 73 9.99 -1.13 -9.38
C ARG A 73 10.38 0.28 -9.82
N SER A 74 9.51 1.27 -9.60
CA SER A 74 9.69 2.66 -10.05
C SER A 74 9.67 3.63 -8.87
N LEU A 75 10.43 3.36 -7.82
CA LEU A 75 10.48 4.25 -6.65
C LEU A 75 10.99 5.64 -7.05
N GLY A 76 10.24 6.69 -6.70
CA GLY A 76 10.49 8.07 -7.12
C GLY A 76 9.84 8.47 -8.45
N ASP A 77 9.33 7.51 -9.22
CA ASP A 77 8.60 7.70 -10.47
C ASP A 77 7.34 6.81 -10.48
N GLU A 78 6.67 6.73 -9.34
CA GLU A 78 5.51 5.86 -9.17
C GLU A 78 4.31 6.39 -9.96
N ALA A 79 3.75 5.53 -10.81
CA ALA A 79 2.44 5.74 -11.41
C ALA A 79 1.38 5.97 -10.34
N HIS A 80 0.40 6.82 -10.62
CA HIS A 80 -0.65 7.19 -9.66
C HIS A 80 -1.43 5.98 -9.15
N GLU A 81 -1.76 5.07 -10.06
CA GLU A 81 -2.46 3.80 -9.84
C GLU A 81 -1.64 2.74 -9.07
N ASP A 82 -0.33 2.94 -8.91
CA ASP A 82 0.54 2.07 -8.13
C ASP A 82 0.60 2.45 -6.65
N LEU A 83 -0.09 3.53 -6.27
CA LEU A 83 -0.23 3.99 -4.90
C LEU A 83 -1.69 3.87 -4.46
N TRP A 84 -1.91 3.26 -3.29
CA TRP A 84 -3.24 3.15 -2.68
C TRP A 84 -3.32 3.96 -1.39
N ALA A 85 -4.31 4.85 -1.32
CA ALA A 85 -4.70 5.51 -0.07
C ALA A 85 -5.17 4.49 0.97
N MET A 86 -4.44 4.33 2.07
CA MET A 86 -4.80 3.42 3.15
C MET A 86 -4.61 4.06 4.53
N CYS A 87 -5.58 3.90 5.41
CA CYS A 87 -5.37 4.25 6.81
C CYS A 87 -4.34 3.31 7.45
N ARG A 88 -3.61 3.80 8.46
CA ARG A 88 -2.52 3.04 9.09
C ARG A 88 -2.93 1.64 9.52
N THR A 89 -4.13 1.48 10.09
CA THR A 89 -4.63 0.17 10.53
C THR A 89 -4.79 -0.81 9.38
N CYS A 90 -5.44 -0.41 8.28
CA CYS A 90 -5.61 -1.29 7.13
C CYS A 90 -4.28 -1.56 6.42
N HIS A 91 -3.38 -0.56 6.41
CA HIS A 91 -2.04 -0.68 5.86
C HIS A 91 -1.22 -1.73 6.63
N THR A 92 -1.21 -1.68 7.97
CA THR A 92 -0.58 -2.71 8.82
C THR A 92 -1.19 -4.09 8.59
N GLN A 93 -2.53 -4.20 8.58
CA GLN A 93 -3.21 -5.49 8.35
C GLN A 93 -2.88 -6.11 6.99
N LEU A 94 -2.69 -5.28 5.96
CA LEU A 94 -2.26 -5.74 4.64
C LEU A 94 -0.86 -6.33 4.71
N HIS A 95 0.08 -5.63 5.35
CA HIS A 95 1.45 -6.13 5.53
C HIS A 95 1.48 -7.42 6.37
N ASP A 96 0.72 -7.47 7.47
CA ASP A 96 0.61 -8.67 8.30
C ASP A 96 0.10 -9.87 7.49
N LEU A 97 -0.91 -9.66 6.63
CA LEU A 97 -1.42 -10.72 5.75
C LEU A 97 -0.37 -11.16 4.73
N LEU A 98 0.31 -10.22 4.08
CA LEU A 98 1.34 -10.53 3.08
C LEU A 98 2.54 -11.28 3.69
N GLU A 99 2.85 -11.03 4.96
CA GLU A 99 3.95 -11.69 5.67
C GLU A 99 3.51 -12.98 6.40
N SER A 100 2.20 -13.22 6.55
CA SER A 100 1.63 -14.34 7.31
C SER A 100 2.05 -15.73 6.82
N SER A 101 2.41 -15.88 5.54
CA SER A 101 2.72 -17.19 4.97
C SER A 101 3.78 -17.15 3.88
N ARG A 102 4.37 -18.31 3.59
CA ARG A 102 5.30 -18.47 2.47
C ARG A 102 4.59 -18.38 1.12
N SER A 103 3.31 -18.76 1.02
CA SER A 103 2.55 -18.66 -0.22
C SER A 103 2.36 -17.19 -0.62
N TRP A 104 2.00 -16.33 0.32
CA TRP A 104 1.90 -14.88 0.08
C TRP A 104 3.21 -14.27 -0.38
N ARG A 105 4.31 -14.58 0.31
CA ARG A 105 5.65 -14.04 -0.02
C ARG A 105 6.20 -14.48 -1.37
N ARG A 106 5.70 -15.60 -1.92
CA ARG A 106 6.10 -16.13 -3.24
C ARG A 106 5.36 -15.47 -4.40
N LEU A 107 4.23 -14.81 -4.15
CA LEU A 107 3.47 -14.14 -5.20
C LEU A 107 4.22 -12.90 -5.70
N PRO A 108 4.13 -12.58 -7.01
CA PRO A 108 4.49 -11.27 -7.52
C PRO A 108 3.81 -10.16 -6.71
N LYS A 109 4.54 -9.11 -6.33
CA LYS A 109 4.07 -8.09 -5.36
C LYS A 109 2.71 -7.49 -5.74
N ARG A 110 2.53 -7.12 -7.01
CA ARG A 110 1.25 -6.60 -7.51
C ARG A 110 0.10 -7.62 -7.36
N GLN A 111 0.35 -8.90 -7.65
CA GLN A 111 -0.64 -9.96 -7.50
C GLN A 111 -0.98 -10.16 -6.01
N ALA A 112 0.03 -10.21 -5.14
CA ALA A 112 -0.14 -10.36 -3.70
C ALA A 112 -1.00 -9.22 -3.13
N ASN A 113 -0.68 -7.96 -3.46
CA ASN A 113 -1.43 -6.78 -3.03
C ASN A 113 -2.90 -6.83 -3.48
N ARG A 114 -3.16 -7.19 -4.75
CA ARG A 114 -4.54 -7.30 -5.29
C ARG A 114 -5.36 -8.39 -4.61
N GLN A 115 -4.74 -9.51 -4.23
CA GLN A 115 -5.44 -10.57 -3.52
C GLN A 115 -5.63 -10.22 -2.03
N ALA A 116 -4.62 -9.64 -1.39
CA ALA A 116 -4.67 -9.23 0.01
C ALA A 116 -5.75 -8.17 0.25
N ILE A 117 -5.88 -7.19 -0.65
CA ILE A 117 -6.91 -6.16 -0.52
C ILE A 117 -8.32 -6.75 -0.59
N ALA A 118 -8.57 -7.73 -1.47
CA ALA A 118 -9.86 -8.42 -1.55
C ALA A 118 -10.21 -9.12 -0.23
N VAL A 119 -9.22 -9.77 0.39
CA VAL A 119 -9.39 -10.39 1.72
C VAL A 119 -9.74 -9.35 2.79
N LEU A 120 -9.06 -8.19 2.80
CA LEU A 120 -9.34 -7.13 3.78
C LEU A 120 -10.71 -6.48 3.59
N THR A 121 -11.09 -6.19 2.35
CA THR A 121 -12.39 -5.56 2.06
C THR A 121 -13.55 -6.46 2.47
N HIS A 122 -13.44 -7.78 2.27
CA HIS A 122 -14.47 -8.73 2.72
C HIS A 122 -14.58 -8.84 4.24
N ARG A 123 -13.49 -8.60 4.98
CA ARG A 123 -13.51 -8.52 6.45
C ARG A 123 -14.16 -7.23 6.95
N GLY A 124 -14.01 -6.13 6.22
CA GLY A 124 -14.64 -4.83 6.52
C GLY A 124 -16.13 -4.78 6.21
N THR A 125 -16.64 -5.63 5.31
CA THR A 125 -18.06 -5.75 4.96
C THR A 125 -18.89 -6.62 5.91
N ALA A 126 -18.31 -7.11 7.01
CA ALA A 126 -19.12 -7.73 8.06
C ALA A 126 -20.01 -6.64 8.70
N VAL A 127 -21.22 -6.50 8.16
CA VAL A 127 -22.29 -5.69 8.74
C VAL A 127 -22.44 -6.14 10.19
N SER A 128 -22.29 -5.19 11.13
CA SER A 128 -22.55 -5.45 12.54
C SER A 128 -23.95 -6.09 12.68
N PRO A 129 -24.09 -7.27 13.32
CA PRO A 129 -25.39 -7.91 13.55
C PRO A 129 -26.38 -7.03 14.33
N ARG A 130 -25.91 -5.92 14.93
CA ARG A 130 -26.75 -4.95 15.65
C ARG A 130 -27.62 -4.03 14.77
N ALA A 131 -27.57 -4.13 13.44
CA ALA A 131 -28.39 -3.30 12.55
C ALA A 131 -29.73 -3.93 12.15
N LEU A 132 -30.03 -5.19 12.51
CA LEU A 132 -31.28 -5.88 12.13
C LEU A 132 -32.36 -5.92 13.23
N GLY A 133 -32.21 -5.13 14.31
CA GLY A 133 -33.14 -5.14 15.44
C GLY A 133 -34.01 -3.88 15.62
N ARG A 134 -34.23 -3.06 14.57
CA ARG A 134 -35.03 -1.82 14.69
C ARG A 134 -36.17 -1.67 13.69
N TYR A 135 -36.52 -2.73 12.97
CA TYR A 135 -37.68 -2.76 12.07
C TYR A 135 -38.47 -4.06 12.18
N LEU A 136 -38.70 -4.52 13.42
CA LEU A 136 -39.79 -5.43 13.77
C LEU A 136 -40.51 -4.85 15.00
#